data_AF-A0A9E4BYH1-F1
#
_entry.id   AF-A0A9E4BYH1-F1
#
_cell.length_a   1.000
_cell.length_b   1.000
_cell.length_c   1.000
_cell.angle_alpha   90.00
_cell.angle_beta   90.00
_cell.angle_gamma   90.00
#
_symmetry.space_group_name_H-M   'P 1'
#
loop_
_entity.id
_entity.type
_entity.pdbx_description
1 polymer ?
#
loop_
_entity_poly.entity_id
_entity_poly.type
_entity_poly.pdbx_seq_one_letter_code
_entity_poly.pdbx_strand_id
1 'polypeptide(L)' 'MHRLEPIRTETDHARAMARIDELWGSPKGTPRGEELKALFLLVEAYERECYPMADVDPLVAIEFSMDQAGLTSKDVES' A
#
# COMPACT_ATOMS: atom_id res chain seq x y z
N MET A 1 -11.42 9.93 22.76
CA MET A 1 -10.63 8.79 22.24
C MET A 1 -11.30 8.34 20.96
N HIS A 2 -10.62 8.40 19.82
CA HIS A 2 -11.14 7.77 18.60
C HIS A 2 -11.05 6.26 18.77
N ARG A 3 -12.14 5.57 18.48
CA ARG A 3 -12.17 4.12 18.51
C ARG A 3 -11.56 3.61 17.21
N LEU A 4 -10.49 2.83 17.32
CA LEU A 4 -9.92 2.10 16.18
C LEU A 4 -10.84 0.92 15.87
N GLU A 5 -11.30 0.84 14.63
CA GLU A 5 -12.19 -0.20 14.12
C GLU A 5 -11.48 -0.93 12.97
N PRO A 6 -11.76 -2.23 12.74
CA PRO A 6 -11.23 -2.95 11.59
C PRO A 6 -11.67 -2.30 10.28
N ILE A 7 -10.78 -2.30 9.28
CA ILE A 7 -11.09 -1.86 7.92
C ILE A 7 -11.68 -3.05 7.17
N ARG A 8 -12.94 -2.94 6.70
CA ARG A 8 -13.65 -4.02 6.00
C ARG A 8 -14.19 -3.63 4.64
N THR A 9 -14.25 -2.34 4.38
CA THR A 9 -14.82 -1.77 3.16
C THR A 9 -13.88 -0.71 2.60
N GLU A 10 -14.00 -0.40 1.31
CA GLU A 10 -13.25 0.69 0.68
C GLU A 10 -13.53 2.03 1.36
N THR A 11 -14.75 2.25 1.85
CA THR A 11 -15.10 3.45 2.61
C THR A 11 -14.33 3.55 3.93
N ASP A 12 -14.15 2.42 4.64
CA ASP A 12 -13.35 2.39 5.86
C ASP A 12 -11.86 2.62 5.55
N HIS A 13 -11.38 2.08 4.43
CA HIS A 13 -10.01 2.29 3.96
C HIS A 13 -9.76 3.77 3.62
N ALA A 14 -10.65 4.40 2.85
CA ALA A 14 -10.56 5.83 2.52
C ALA A 14 -10.59 6.71 3.77
N ARG A 15 -11.41 6.38 4.77
CA ARG A 15 -11.44 7.08 6.06
C ARG A 15 -10.16 6.90 6.85
N ALA A 16 -9.59 5.69 6.86
CA ALA A 16 -8.31 5.42 7.50
C ALA A 16 -7.18 6.20 6.83
N MET A 17 -7.15 6.28 5.50
CA MET A 17 -6.18 7.07 4.74
C MET A 17 -6.27 8.56 5.07
N ALA A 18 -7.48 9.14 5.05
CA ALA A 18 -7.67 10.54 5.45
C ALA A 18 -7.20 10.81 6.89
N ARG A 19 -7.42 9.86 7.79
CA ARG A 19 -6.97 9.99 9.19
C ARG A 19 -5.45 9.87 9.33
N ILE A 20 -4.81 9.02 8.53
CA ILE A 20 -3.34 8.93 8.45
C ILE A 20 -2.75 10.28 8.03
N ASP A 21 -3.33 10.91 7.01
CA ASP A 21 -2.88 12.24 6.53
C ASP A 21 -2.99 13.31 7.63
N GLU A 22 -4.09 13.33 8.39
CA GLU A 22 -4.25 14.25 9.52
C GLU A 22 -3.24 14.03 10.65
N LEU A 23 -2.83 12.77 10.86
CA LEU A 23 -1.90 12.39 11.93
C LEU A 23 -0.45 12.42 11.47
N TRP A 24 -0.18 12.71 10.20
CA TRP A 24 1.16 12.70 9.64
C TRP A 24 2.12 13.60 10.42
N GLY A 25 3.32 13.10 10.70
CA GLY A 25 4.32 13.80 11.50
C GLY A 25 4.06 13.81 13.02
N SER A 26 3.03 13.10 13.51
CA SER A 26 2.81 12.95 14.95
C SER A 26 4.04 12.30 15.64
N PRO A 27 4.52 12.84 16.77
CA PRO A 27 5.68 12.28 17.45
C PRO A 27 5.43 10.86 17.97
N LYS A 28 6.44 10.01 17.88
CA LYS A 28 6.41 8.63 18.40
C LYS A 28 6.14 8.62 19.91
N GLY A 29 5.42 7.61 20.39
CA GLY A 29 5.07 7.47 21.82
C GLY A 29 4.00 8.44 22.32
N THR A 30 3.45 9.30 21.45
CA THR A 30 2.26 10.10 21.77
C THR A 30 0.99 9.34 21.40
N PRO A 31 -0.17 9.64 22.01
CA PRO A 31 -1.44 9.00 21.63
C PRO A 31 -1.75 9.08 20.13
N ARG A 32 -1.40 10.20 19.49
CA ARG A 32 -1.56 10.39 18.04
C ARG A 32 -0.58 9.54 17.22
N GLY A 33 0.67 9.41 17.68
CA GLY A 33 1.67 8.55 17.04
C GLY A 33 1.32 7.06 17.15
N GLU A 34 0.79 6.63 18.29
CA GLU A 34 0.30 5.25 18.46
C GLU A 34 -0.95 4.98 17.62
N GLU A 35 -1.87 5.95 17.49
CA GLU A 35 -3.02 5.88 16.58
C GLU A 35 -2.56 5.75 15.12
N LEU A 36 -1.61 6.58 14.68
CA LEU A 36 -1.04 6.54 13.34
C LEU A 36 -0.41 5.17 13.04
N LYS A 37 0.39 4.63 13.98
CA LYS A 37 1.00 3.31 13.84
C LYS A 37 -0.06 2.21 13.69
N ALA A 38 -1.13 2.25 14.48
CA ALA A 38 -2.19 1.27 14.40
C ALA A 38 -2.96 1.35 13.07
N LEU A 39 -3.23 2.55 12.56
CA LEU A 39 -3.88 2.75 11.27
C LEU A 39 -3.07 2.16 10.12
N PHE A 40 -1.74 2.34 10.10
CA PHE A 40 -0.90 1.70 9.09
C PHE A 40 -1.03 0.17 9.08
N LEU A 41 -1.02 -0.46 10.25
CA LEU A 41 -1.16 -1.92 10.35
C LEU A 41 -2.53 -2.40 9.87
N LEU A 42 -3.60 -1.65 10.15
CA LEU A 42 -4.94 -1.98 9.69
C LEU A 42 -5.09 -1.83 8.18
N VAL A 43 -4.52 -0.76 7.61
CA VAL A 43 -4.51 -0.52 6.16
C VAL A 43 -3.73 -1.63 5.46
N GLU A 44 -2.53 -1.97 5.94
CA GLU A 44 -1.72 -3.06 5.37
C GLU A 44 -2.48 -4.40 5.39
N ALA A 45 -3.12 -4.73 6.52
CA ALA A 45 -3.89 -5.96 6.64
C ALA A 45 -5.05 -6.01 5.62
N TYR A 46 -5.82 -4.92 5.51
CA TYR A 46 -6.91 -4.82 4.54
C TYR A 46 -6.42 -4.90 3.09
N GLU A 47 -5.36 -4.16 2.76
CA GLU A 47 -4.80 -4.16 1.41
C GLU A 47 -4.25 -5.52 1.02
N ARG A 48 -3.62 -6.26 1.93
CA ARG A 48 -3.15 -7.63 1.64
C ARG A 48 -4.28 -8.60 1.36
N GLU A 49 -5.46 -8.39 1.95
CA GLU A 49 -6.65 -9.21 1.69
C GLU A 49 -7.37 -8.80 0.40
N CYS A 50 -7.51 -7.50 0.14
CA CYS A 50 -8.27 -6.98 -1.00
C CYS A 50 -7.45 -6.83 -2.28
N TYR A 51 -6.18 -6.48 -2.13
CA TYR A 51 -5.16 -6.38 -3.17
C TYR A 51 -4.03 -7.33 -2.78
N PRO A 52 -4.27 -8.65 -2.76
CA PRO A 52 -3.16 -9.59 -2.67
C PRO A 52 -2.15 -9.15 -3.72
N MET A 53 -0.88 -8.95 -3.31
CA MET A 53 0.19 -8.57 -4.24
C MET A 53 -0.08 -9.36 -5.49
N ALA A 54 -0.41 -8.65 -6.58
CA ALA A 54 -0.62 -9.31 -7.84
C ALA A 54 0.57 -10.26 -7.94
N ASP A 55 0.34 -11.55 -8.13
CA ASP A 55 1.32 -12.33 -8.85
C ASP A 55 1.48 -11.49 -10.12
N VAL A 56 2.47 -10.60 -10.10
CA VAL A 56 2.82 -9.80 -11.25
C VAL A 56 3.18 -10.91 -12.19
N ASP A 57 2.30 -11.21 -13.15
CA ASP A 57 2.53 -12.27 -14.10
C ASP A 57 3.97 -12.03 -14.56
N PRO A 58 4.89 -12.99 -14.35
CA PRO A 58 6.31 -12.74 -14.55
C PRO A 58 6.57 -12.08 -15.91
N LEU A 59 5.70 -12.33 -16.89
CA LEU A 59 5.68 -11.68 -18.18
C LEU A 59 5.46 -10.16 -18.10
N VAL A 60 4.46 -9.68 -17.37
CA VAL A 60 4.17 -8.24 -17.17
C VAL A 60 5.31 -7.54 -16.40
N ALA A 61 5.92 -8.24 -15.43
CA ALA A 61 7.10 -7.72 -14.73
C ALA A 61 8.33 -7.59 -15.65
N ILE A 62 8.51 -8.52 -16.60
CA ILE A 62 9.55 -8.46 -17.64
C ILE A 62 9.25 -7.34 -18.63
N GLU A 63 8.02 -7.19 -19.11
CA GLU A 63 7.63 -6.12 -20.04
C GLU A 63 7.86 -4.72 -19.44
N PHE A 64 7.51 -4.52 -18.17
CA PHE A 64 7.78 -3.25 -17.47
C PHE A 64 9.29 -3.00 -17.28
N SER A 65 10.08 -4.06 -17.12
CA SER A 65 11.55 -3.98 -17.03
C SER A 65 12.20 -3.68 -18.39
N MET A 66 11.66 -4.23 -19.48
CA MET A 66 12.11 -3.98 -20.85
C MET A 66 11.81 -2.53 -21.28
N ASP A 67 10.63 -2.02 -20.95
CA ASP A 67 10.21 -0.65 -21.26
C ASP A 67 11.09 0.40 -20.53
N GLN A 68 11.43 0.17 -19.25
CA GLN A 68 12.34 1.04 -18.51
C GLN A 68 13.80 0.98 -18.97
N ALA A 69 14.22 -0.12 -19.61
CA ALA A 69 15.55 -0.26 -20.20
C ALA A 69 15.64 0.28 -21.64
N GLY A 70 14.52 0.71 -22.25
CA GLY A 70 14.45 1.12 -23.66
C GLY A 70 14.73 -0.02 -24.65
N LEU A 71 14.60 -1.28 -24.20
CA LEU A 71 14.90 -2.46 -24.99
C LEU A 71 13.62 -2.98 -25.64
N THR A 72 13.60 -3.03 -26.96
CA THR A 72 12.52 -3.70 -27.70
C THR A 72 12.83 -5.19 -27.83
N SER A 73 11.81 -6.03 -28.04
CA SER A 73 11.88 -7.50 -28.14
C SER A 73 12.88 -8.07 -29.16
N LYS A 74 13.61 -7.22 -29.89
CA LYS A 74 14.64 -7.60 -30.86
C LYS A 74 16.02 -7.88 -30.26
N ASP A 75 16.27 -7.56 -28.99
CA ASP A 75 17.61 -7.69 -28.40
C ASP A 75 17.83 -8.95 -27.55
N VAL A 76 16.86 -9.89 -27.50
CA VAL A 76 16.93 -11.14 -26.73
C VAL A 76 17.19 -12.37 -27.61
N GLU A 77 17.89 -12.20 -28.74
CA GLU A 77 18.47 -13.33 -29.48
C GLU A 77 19.96 -13.08 -29.78
N SER A 78 20.83 -13.68 -28.95
CA SER A 78 22.12 -14.27 -29.34
C SER A 78 22.61 -15.20 -28.24
#